data_AF-A0A2S9XAT7-F1
#
_entry.id   AF-A0A2S9XAT7-F1
#
_cell.length_a   1.000
_cell.length_b   1.000
_cell.length_c   1.000
_cell.angle_alpha   90.00
_cell.angle_beta   90.00
_cell.angle_gamma   90.00
#
_symmetry.space_group_name_H-M   'P 1'
#
loop_
_entity.id
_entity.type
_entity.pdbx_description
1 polymer ?
#
loop_
_entity_poly.entity_id
_entity_poly.type
_entity_poly.pdbx_seq_one_letter_code
_entity_poly.pdbx_strand_id
1 'polypeptide(L)'
;MRTPLVLVASTLASLALGCAAPCERVQDSHTAFRKATSPSSSAARPSPDQSDGRAHSSVSIPYEVIDAMIAKELGRVPTLKLPLPQVAGVSLGSLSLGVDSVRSRAAPAGELGFRVSIGLRQGTRAVVSVDVDARVRPRLDPADGSVAVALSGRDVIELRPSISQTSRRQLGDWIWSQLPTAAKMIVDREAVATLAGELADQLMRQAAGLLERDLLDDLGELARFEFDLPEELPISQLAVVAGDRYLNINLRTSLRVAHGLAPDQGRVDGMHPNLIQVRLSGDAAAALANHAIREGRIPERWTLDGEPDPRGEVYAGVGWAEGTPAPLEIHLWKLDSDCAHVILRGEPHLELAGSELELGTERAKVESVVGSAKVRAGLFLSKTARRGVSLIERTAGATAIEIGTQTMSAQIAAATVNGDEIVLGLRLTQARPGGR
;
A
#
# COMPACT_ATOMS: atom_id res chain seq x y z
N MET A 1 72.36 -54.36 6.19
CA MET A 1 71.87 -53.95 7.52
C MET A 1 71.46 -52.49 7.46
N ARG A 2 70.23 -52.20 7.93
CA ARG A 2 69.67 -50.90 8.37
C ARG A 2 69.53 -49.74 7.36
N THR A 3 68.36 -49.73 6.74
CA THR A 3 67.28 -48.70 6.73
C THR A 3 67.59 -47.19 6.71
N PRO A 4 66.93 -46.44 5.79
CA PRO A 4 66.76 -44.98 5.80
C PRO A 4 65.43 -44.58 6.49
N LEU A 5 65.29 -43.39 7.07
CA LEU A 5 63.99 -42.67 7.21
C LEU A 5 64.17 -41.27 7.83
N VAL A 6 64.18 -40.20 7.03
CA VAL A 6 63.87 -38.83 7.48
C VAL A 6 63.19 -38.11 6.32
N LEU A 7 61.88 -38.31 6.12
CA LEU A 7 61.04 -37.43 5.29
C LEU A 7 59.54 -37.76 5.38
N VAL A 8 58.97 -37.83 6.59
CA VAL A 8 57.51 -37.78 6.79
C VAL A 8 57.21 -37.13 8.14
N ALA A 9 57.20 -35.79 8.20
CA ALA A 9 56.72 -35.08 9.39
C ALA A 9 56.04 -33.74 9.08
N SER A 10 56.08 -33.24 7.84
CA SER A 10 55.60 -31.89 7.51
C SER A 10 54.20 -31.83 6.87
N THR A 11 53.57 -32.97 6.57
CA THR A 11 52.26 -33.04 5.88
C THR A 11 51.06 -33.36 6.77
N LEU A 12 51.26 -33.57 8.09
CA LEU A 12 50.16 -33.90 9.03
C LEU A 12 49.70 -32.72 9.90
N ALA A 13 50.39 -31.58 9.89
CA ALA A 13 50.01 -30.41 10.68
C ALA A 13 48.97 -29.49 9.99
N SER A 14 48.73 -29.66 8.69
CA SER A 14 47.78 -28.82 7.93
C SER A 14 46.32 -29.30 7.98
N LEU A 15 46.04 -30.45 8.59
CA LEU A 15 44.67 -30.97 8.77
C LEU A 15 44.05 -30.60 10.14
N ALA A 16 44.81 -29.99 11.04
CA ALA A 16 44.38 -29.67 12.40
C ALA A 16 43.84 -28.23 12.57
N LEU A 17 43.85 -27.40 11.53
CA LEU A 17 43.50 -25.96 11.60
C LEU A 17 42.17 -25.57 10.89
N GLY A 18 41.23 -26.51 10.67
CA GLY A 18 39.97 -26.20 9.98
C GLY A 18 38.69 -26.88 10.46
N CYS A 19 38.72 -27.62 11.57
CA CYS A 19 37.57 -28.37 12.07
C CYS A 19 36.92 -27.69 13.28
N ALA A 20 36.37 -26.49 13.08
CA ALA A 20 35.28 -26.03 13.96
C ALA A 20 34.24 -27.18 14.03
N ALA A 21 33.90 -27.60 15.25
CA ALA A 21 32.98 -28.72 15.44
C ALA A 21 31.66 -28.42 14.69
N PRO A 22 31.00 -29.41 14.05
CA PRO A 22 29.76 -29.16 13.30
C PRO A 22 28.71 -28.33 14.06
N CYS A 23 28.67 -28.45 15.39
CA CYS A 23 27.83 -27.64 16.26
C CYS A 23 28.20 -26.15 16.29
N GLU A 24 29.48 -25.80 16.35
CA GLU A 24 29.94 -24.41 16.35
C GLU A 24 29.50 -23.70 15.06
N ARG A 25 29.69 -24.34 13.90
CA ARG A 25 29.22 -23.79 12.61
C ARG A 25 27.71 -23.60 12.55
N VAL A 26 26.94 -24.53 13.11
CA VAL A 26 25.48 -24.43 13.18
C VAL A 26 25.06 -23.27 14.09
N GLN A 27 25.67 -23.15 15.26
CA GLN A 27 25.41 -22.05 16.20
C GLN A 27 25.82 -20.68 15.62
N ASP A 28 26.96 -20.62 14.94
CA ASP A 28 27.43 -19.43 14.22
C ASP A 28 26.45 -19.05 13.11
N SER A 29 25.96 -20.02 12.33
CA SER A 29 24.99 -19.77 11.27
C SER A 29 23.67 -19.22 11.81
N HIS A 30 23.18 -19.76 12.92
CA HIS A 30 21.97 -19.26 13.59
C HIS A 30 22.20 -17.84 14.12
N THR A 31 23.33 -17.60 14.78
CA THR A 31 23.69 -16.28 15.31
C THR A 31 23.85 -15.25 14.19
N ALA A 32 24.50 -15.62 13.09
CA ALA A 32 24.66 -14.79 11.91
C ALA A 32 23.31 -14.47 11.27
N PHE A 33 22.42 -15.46 11.11
CA PHE A 33 21.08 -15.25 10.59
C PHE A 33 20.26 -14.32 11.48
N ARG A 34 20.26 -14.54 12.80
CA ARG A 34 19.59 -13.66 13.77
C ARG A 34 20.10 -12.23 13.68
N LYS A 35 21.42 -12.04 13.58
CA LYS A 35 22.03 -10.72 13.39
C LYS A 35 21.65 -10.09 12.05
N ALA A 36 21.60 -10.88 10.98
CA ALA A 36 21.29 -10.42 9.63
C ALA A 36 19.81 -10.04 9.45
N THR A 37 18.91 -10.61 10.25
CA THR A 37 17.48 -10.31 10.22
C THR A 37 17.05 -9.28 11.26
N SER A 38 17.92 -8.89 12.20
CA SER A 38 17.64 -7.85 13.21
C SER A 38 17.28 -6.51 12.56
N PRO A 39 16.27 -5.77 13.09
CA PRO A 39 15.93 -4.46 12.59
C PRO A 39 17.16 -3.54 12.63
N SER A 40 17.26 -2.62 11.68
CA SER A 40 18.34 -1.64 11.71
C SER A 40 18.07 -0.66 12.84
N SER A 41 18.95 -0.62 13.85
CA SER A 41 18.81 0.26 15.02
C SER A 41 19.16 1.72 14.72
N SER A 42 19.60 2.05 13.50
CA SER A 42 19.95 3.41 13.14
C SER A 42 18.75 4.13 12.52
N ALA A 43 18.27 5.18 13.20
CA ALA A 43 17.46 6.24 12.59
C ALA A 43 18.23 7.02 11.49
N ALA A 44 19.52 6.71 11.30
CA ALA A 44 20.31 7.18 10.18
C ALA A 44 19.87 6.49 8.89
N ARG A 45 19.90 7.26 7.79
CA ARG A 45 19.65 6.82 6.41
C ARG A 45 20.23 5.41 6.20
N PRO A 46 19.45 4.41 5.76
CA PRO A 46 19.97 3.06 5.55
C PRO A 46 21.19 3.13 4.64
N SER A 47 22.28 2.48 5.06
CA SER A 47 23.46 2.33 4.19
C SER A 47 23.02 1.69 2.88
N PRO A 48 23.60 2.05 1.72
CA PRO A 48 23.30 1.41 0.43
C PRO A 48 23.40 -0.13 0.47
N ASP A 49 24.21 -0.67 1.37
CA ASP A 49 24.37 -2.12 1.58
C ASP A 49 23.20 -2.80 2.32
N GLN A 50 22.24 -2.03 2.86
CA GLN A 50 21.13 -2.55 3.69
C GLN A 50 19.76 -2.51 3.00
N SER A 51 19.62 -1.73 1.94
CA SER A 51 18.40 -1.59 1.13
C SER A 51 18.79 -0.92 -0.17
N ASP A 52 18.28 -1.44 -1.29
CA ASP A 52 18.39 -0.84 -2.62
C ASP A 52 17.67 0.52 -2.77
N GLY A 53 17.05 1.02 -1.70
CA GLY A 53 16.30 2.28 -1.68
C GLY A 53 14.87 2.17 -2.16
N ARG A 54 14.44 0.98 -2.61
CA ARG A 54 13.12 0.75 -3.18
C ARG A 54 12.07 0.54 -2.10
N ALA A 55 10.80 0.62 -2.49
CA ALA A 55 9.68 0.31 -1.62
C ALA A 55 9.70 -1.17 -1.25
N HIS A 56 9.49 -1.52 0.01
CA HIS A 56 9.38 -2.91 0.45
C HIS A 56 7.97 -3.46 0.19
N SER A 57 6.97 -2.58 0.26
CA SER A 57 5.59 -2.87 -0.14
C SER A 57 4.93 -1.66 -0.80
N SER A 58 3.84 -1.92 -1.53
CA SER A 58 3.04 -0.89 -2.18
C SER A 58 1.56 -1.25 -2.13
N VAL A 59 0.73 -0.28 -1.79
CA VAL A 59 -0.73 -0.39 -1.81
C VAL A 59 -1.28 0.50 -2.92
N SER A 60 -1.84 -0.11 -3.95
CA SER A 60 -2.44 0.58 -5.10
C SER A 60 -3.97 0.64 -4.95
N ILE A 61 -4.49 1.83 -4.69
CA ILE A 61 -5.92 2.09 -4.50
C ILE A 61 -6.51 2.71 -5.77
N PRO A 62 -7.52 2.10 -6.42
CA PRO A 62 -8.20 2.71 -7.57
C PRO A 62 -8.94 3.99 -7.20
N TYR A 63 -8.86 5.01 -8.05
CA TYR A 63 -9.59 6.26 -7.84
C TYR A 63 -11.10 6.06 -7.77
N GLU A 64 -11.66 5.06 -8.45
CA GLU A 64 -13.08 4.74 -8.35
C GLU A 64 -13.49 4.32 -6.94
N VAL A 65 -12.57 3.69 -6.18
CA VAL A 65 -12.80 3.36 -4.77
C VAL A 65 -12.79 4.64 -3.94
N ILE A 66 -11.77 5.49 -4.10
CA ILE A 66 -11.64 6.77 -3.37
C ILE A 66 -12.84 7.68 -3.66
N ASP A 67 -13.19 7.88 -4.93
CA ASP A 67 -14.32 8.67 -5.39
C ASP A 67 -15.64 8.18 -4.80
N ALA A 68 -15.87 6.86 -4.76
CA ALA A 68 -17.09 6.29 -4.20
C ALA A 68 -17.20 6.53 -2.70
N MET A 69 -16.07 6.61 -2.00
CA MET A 69 -16.03 6.96 -0.57
C MET A 69 -16.30 8.43 -0.35
N ILE A 70 -15.64 9.31 -1.11
CA ILE A 70 -15.86 10.76 -1.04
C ILE A 70 -17.32 11.10 -1.39
N ALA A 71 -17.88 10.49 -2.44
CA ALA A 71 -19.26 10.75 -2.86
C ALA A 71 -20.30 10.49 -1.77
N LYS A 72 -20.05 9.56 -0.84
CA LYS A 72 -20.94 9.31 0.31
C LYS A 72 -20.91 10.47 1.32
N GLU A 73 -19.76 11.12 1.48
CA GLU A 73 -19.59 12.24 2.40
C GLU A 73 -20.06 13.57 1.80
N LEU A 74 -20.01 13.74 0.47
CA LEU A 74 -20.46 14.96 -0.21
C LEU A 74 -21.92 15.33 0.07
N GLY A 75 -22.79 14.35 0.30
CA GLY A 75 -24.19 14.58 0.64
C GLY A 75 -24.39 15.31 1.99
N ARG A 76 -23.36 15.40 2.82
CA ARG A 76 -23.36 16.09 4.12
C ARG A 76 -22.82 17.51 4.05
N VAL A 77 -22.18 17.89 2.93
CA VAL A 77 -21.58 19.22 2.77
C VAL A 77 -22.69 20.27 2.69
N PRO A 78 -22.65 21.34 3.51
CA PRO A 78 -23.69 22.36 3.51
C PRO A 78 -23.70 23.12 2.18
N THR A 79 -24.90 23.45 1.69
CA THR A 79 -25.05 24.34 0.54
C THR A 79 -25.00 25.80 0.97
N LEU A 80 -24.16 26.62 0.32
CA LEU A 80 -24.07 28.05 0.58
C LEU A 80 -25.10 28.81 -0.28
N LYS A 81 -25.88 29.72 0.32
CA LYS A 81 -26.80 30.58 -0.43
C LYS A 81 -26.13 31.89 -0.82
N LEU A 82 -26.05 32.16 -2.11
CA LEU A 82 -25.50 33.37 -2.69
C LEU A 82 -26.65 34.30 -3.13
N PRO A 83 -26.82 35.48 -2.50
CA PRO A 83 -27.80 36.45 -2.99
C PRO A 83 -27.35 36.98 -4.35
N LEU A 84 -28.29 37.04 -5.31
CA LEU A 84 -28.01 37.64 -6.60
C LEU A 84 -28.23 39.16 -6.55
N PRO A 85 -27.42 39.94 -7.29
CA PRO A 85 -27.63 41.39 -7.38
C PRO A 85 -28.98 41.71 -8.03
N GLN A 86 -29.58 42.84 -7.64
CA GLN A 86 -30.77 43.34 -8.31
C GLN A 86 -30.40 43.91 -9.68
N VAL A 87 -31.20 43.62 -10.69
CA VAL A 87 -31.05 44.18 -12.04
C VAL A 87 -32.29 45.00 -12.36
N ALA A 88 -32.13 46.31 -12.57
CA ALA A 88 -33.22 47.25 -12.86
C ALA A 88 -34.39 47.19 -11.85
N GLY A 89 -34.08 47.04 -10.55
CA GLY A 89 -35.07 46.95 -9.47
C GLY A 89 -35.75 45.58 -9.33
N VAL A 90 -35.38 44.59 -10.15
CA VAL A 90 -35.87 43.21 -10.05
C VAL A 90 -34.87 42.37 -9.28
N SER A 91 -35.34 41.74 -8.19
CA SER A 91 -34.56 40.73 -7.47
C SER A 91 -34.47 39.45 -8.29
N LEU A 92 -33.25 39.00 -8.55
CA LEU A 92 -33.00 37.71 -9.21
C LEU A 92 -33.07 36.52 -8.23
N GLY A 93 -33.35 36.78 -6.95
CA GLY A 93 -33.44 35.77 -5.90
C GLY A 93 -32.08 35.36 -5.34
N SER A 94 -31.91 34.07 -5.08
CA SER A 94 -30.65 33.49 -4.57
C SER A 94 -30.29 32.22 -5.34
N LEU A 95 -28.99 31.96 -5.46
CA LEU A 95 -28.45 30.70 -5.95
C LEU A 95 -27.93 29.89 -4.76
N SER A 96 -28.12 28.58 -4.78
CA SER A 96 -27.43 27.67 -3.88
C SER A 96 -26.19 27.13 -4.57
N LEU A 97 -25.03 27.33 -3.94
CA LEU A 97 -23.76 26.73 -4.28
C LEU A 97 -23.66 25.38 -3.55
N GLY A 98 -23.31 24.32 -4.27
CA GLY A 98 -23.05 23.01 -3.70
C GLY A 98 -21.98 22.25 -4.47
N VAL A 99 -21.30 21.32 -3.81
CA VAL A 99 -20.35 20.42 -4.46
C VAL A 99 -21.14 19.27 -5.09
N ASP A 100 -21.14 19.20 -6.42
CA ASP A 100 -21.86 18.17 -7.17
C ASP A 100 -21.04 16.86 -7.24
N SER A 101 -19.71 16.96 -7.36
CA SER A 101 -18.82 15.79 -7.35
C SER A 101 -17.37 16.13 -7.02
N VAL A 102 -16.62 15.15 -6.54
CA VAL A 102 -15.17 15.19 -6.36
C VAL A 102 -14.59 13.94 -7.00
N ARG A 103 -13.57 14.11 -7.83
CA ARG A 103 -12.90 13.04 -8.58
C ARG A 103 -11.40 13.09 -8.35
N SER A 104 -10.80 12.01 -7.88
CA SER A 104 -9.35 11.89 -7.77
C SER A 104 -8.69 11.83 -9.15
N ARG A 105 -7.45 12.34 -9.24
CA ARG A 105 -6.67 12.39 -10.48
C ARG A 105 -5.17 12.39 -10.18
N ALA A 106 -4.39 12.05 -11.21
CA ALA A 106 -2.94 12.11 -11.18
C ALA A 106 -2.42 13.51 -10.77
N ALA A 107 -1.29 13.50 -10.07
CA ALA A 107 -0.57 14.69 -9.63
C ALA A 107 0.94 14.40 -9.55
N PRO A 108 1.79 15.43 -9.44
CA PRO A 108 3.22 15.24 -9.18
C PRO A 108 3.50 14.36 -7.96
N ALA A 109 4.72 13.81 -7.89
CA ALA A 109 5.12 12.93 -6.79
C ALA A 109 4.95 13.61 -5.41
N GLY A 110 4.39 12.88 -4.45
CA GLY A 110 4.09 13.41 -3.11
C GLY A 110 2.83 14.27 -3.03
N GLU A 111 2.03 14.34 -4.09
CA GLU A 111 0.76 15.08 -4.13
C GLU A 111 -0.39 14.18 -4.61
N LEU A 112 -1.63 14.59 -4.33
CA LEU A 112 -2.82 14.02 -4.94
C LEU A 112 -3.66 15.13 -5.58
N GLY A 113 -4.14 14.87 -6.79
CA GLY A 113 -5.02 15.79 -7.49
C GLY A 113 -6.49 15.43 -7.27
N PHE A 114 -7.33 16.45 -7.24
CA PHE A 114 -8.78 16.33 -7.27
C PHE A 114 -9.35 17.25 -8.33
N ARG A 115 -10.44 16.82 -8.96
CA ARG A 115 -11.34 17.67 -9.74
C ARG A 115 -12.66 17.77 -8.99
N VAL A 116 -12.97 18.97 -8.52
CA VAL A 116 -14.19 19.29 -7.78
C VAL A 116 -15.15 19.98 -8.75
N SER A 117 -16.34 19.44 -8.96
CA SER A 117 -17.38 20.12 -9.72
C SER A 117 -18.37 20.77 -8.76
N ILE A 118 -18.52 22.09 -8.88
CA ILE A 118 -19.34 22.92 -8.00
C ILE A 118 -20.51 23.46 -8.82
N GLY A 119 -21.73 23.12 -8.42
CA GLY A 119 -22.95 23.57 -9.06
C GLY A 119 -23.52 24.81 -8.40
N LEU A 120 -23.89 25.80 -9.20
CA LEU A 120 -24.81 26.87 -8.80
C LEU A 120 -26.22 26.51 -9.27
N ARG A 121 -27.17 26.49 -8.35
CA ARG A 121 -28.55 26.06 -8.60
C ARG A 121 -29.56 27.12 -8.16
N GLN A 122 -30.67 27.22 -8.87
CA GLN A 122 -31.85 27.98 -8.47
C GLN A 122 -32.97 26.99 -8.16
N GLY A 123 -33.21 26.72 -6.88
CA GLY A 123 -34.02 25.58 -6.46
C GLY A 123 -33.38 24.26 -6.91
N THR A 124 -34.11 23.43 -7.65
CA THR A 124 -33.59 22.14 -8.16
C THR A 124 -32.82 22.27 -9.47
N ARG A 125 -32.96 23.41 -10.18
CA ARG A 125 -32.40 23.62 -11.51
C ARG A 125 -30.93 24.08 -11.42
N ALA A 126 -30.03 23.35 -12.07
CA ALA A 126 -28.66 23.80 -12.27
C ALA A 126 -28.62 24.99 -13.24
N VAL A 127 -27.92 26.04 -12.84
CA VAL A 127 -27.73 27.28 -13.63
C VAL A 127 -26.37 27.23 -14.33
N VAL A 128 -25.32 26.89 -13.59
CA VAL A 128 -23.95 26.81 -14.09
C VAL A 128 -23.13 25.90 -13.18
N SER A 129 -22.12 25.24 -13.74
CA SER A 129 -21.12 24.49 -12.98
C SER A 129 -19.72 25.10 -13.16
N VAL A 130 -18.93 25.06 -12.09
CA VAL A 130 -17.53 25.47 -12.05
C VAL A 130 -16.71 24.26 -11.66
N ASP A 131 -15.67 23.94 -12.42
CA ASP A 131 -14.76 22.85 -12.12
C ASP A 131 -13.47 23.40 -11.51
N VAL A 132 -13.09 22.91 -10.35
CA VAL A 132 -11.87 23.29 -9.64
C VAL A 132 -10.90 22.13 -9.64
N ASP A 133 -9.76 22.32 -10.29
CA ASP A 133 -8.64 21.39 -10.19
C ASP A 133 -7.82 21.75 -8.94
N ALA A 134 -7.87 20.89 -7.93
CA ALA A 134 -7.14 21.04 -6.68
C ALA A 134 -5.96 20.08 -6.61
N ARG A 135 -4.85 20.52 -6.03
CA ARG A 135 -3.72 19.64 -5.63
C ARG A 135 -3.54 19.73 -4.14
N VAL A 136 -3.42 18.59 -3.48
CA VAL A 136 -3.20 18.49 -2.03
C VAL A 136 -1.91 17.76 -1.72
N ARG A 137 -1.33 18.08 -0.56
CA ARG A 137 -0.23 17.30 0.02
C ARG A 137 -0.79 16.32 1.06
N PRO A 138 -0.70 15.00 0.83
CA PRO A 138 -0.97 14.00 1.86
C PRO A 138 -0.12 14.25 3.10
N ARG A 139 -0.70 14.07 4.28
CA ARG A 139 0.03 13.97 5.54
C ARG A 139 0.41 12.52 5.75
N LEU A 140 1.70 12.28 5.94
CA LEU A 140 2.26 10.95 6.11
C LEU A 140 2.90 10.90 7.49
N ASP A 141 2.45 9.99 8.33
CA ASP A 141 3.10 9.70 9.61
C ASP A 141 3.64 8.26 9.61
N PRO A 142 4.95 8.08 9.37
CA PRO A 142 5.56 6.76 9.41
C PRO A 142 5.56 6.13 10.81
N ALA A 143 5.52 6.93 11.89
CA ALA A 143 5.58 6.42 13.26
C ALA A 143 4.23 5.79 13.66
N ASP A 144 3.14 6.44 13.28
CA ASP A 144 1.78 5.95 13.50
C ASP A 144 1.27 5.07 12.34
N GLY A 145 2.07 4.90 11.27
CA GLY A 145 1.68 4.14 10.09
C GLY A 145 0.46 4.74 9.36
N SER A 146 0.23 6.05 9.46
CA SER A 146 -0.98 6.68 8.94
C SER A 146 -0.70 7.48 7.67
N VAL A 147 -1.65 7.39 6.73
CA VAL A 147 -1.71 8.23 5.54
C VAL A 147 -3.05 8.96 5.55
N ALA A 148 -3.01 10.26 5.80
CA ALA A 148 -4.19 11.11 5.79
C ALA A 148 -4.16 12.02 4.57
N VAL A 149 -5.24 11.98 3.79
CA VAL A 149 -5.43 12.84 2.64
C VAL A 149 -6.74 13.59 2.82
N ALA A 150 -6.60 14.90 2.91
CA ALA A 150 -7.71 15.81 3.15
C ALA A 150 -7.77 16.85 2.04
N LEU A 151 -8.94 17.04 1.45
CA LEU A 151 -9.26 18.22 0.68
C LEU A 151 -9.71 19.31 1.66
N SER A 152 -8.72 19.93 2.31
CA SER A 152 -8.90 20.97 3.32
C SER A 152 -8.03 22.19 3.01
N GLY A 153 -8.38 23.36 3.57
CA GLY A 153 -7.62 24.61 3.39
C GLY A 153 -6.14 24.49 3.72
N ARG A 154 -5.82 23.64 4.69
CA ARG A 154 -4.44 23.45 5.19
C ARG A 154 -3.58 22.57 4.29
N ASP A 155 -4.21 21.70 3.50
CA ASP A 155 -3.50 20.66 2.74
C ASP A 155 -3.49 20.96 1.23
N VAL A 156 -4.36 21.87 0.77
CA VAL A 156 -4.39 22.34 -0.61
C VAL A 156 -3.16 23.21 -0.91
N ILE A 157 -2.42 22.80 -1.94
CA ILE A 157 -1.24 23.51 -2.46
C ILE A 157 -1.61 24.41 -3.63
N GLU A 158 -2.62 24.01 -4.41
CA GLU A 158 -3.04 24.75 -5.59
C GLU A 158 -4.52 24.52 -5.89
N LEU A 159 -5.21 25.59 -6.31
CA LEU A 159 -6.56 25.56 -6.87
C LEU A 159 -6.56 26.25 -8.23
N ARG A 160 -7.08 25.56 -9.25
CA ARG A 160 -7.27 26.10 -10.59
C ARG A 160 -8.74 25.99 -10.97
N PRO A 161 -9.53 27.04 -10.71
CA PRO A 161 -10.93 27.03 -11.08
C PRO A 161 -11.05 27.26 -12.61
N SER A 162 -11.97 26.55 -13.23
CA SER A 162 -12.27 26.61 -14.65
C SER A 162 -13.77 26.49 -14.90
N ILE A 163 -14.25 27.04 -16.02
CA ILE A 163 -15.65 26.92 -16.42
C ILE A 163 -15.73 26.43 -17.86
N SER A 164 -16.48 25.33 -18.04
CA SER A 164 -16.63 24.71 -19.36
C SER A 164 -17.44 25.61 -20.32
N GLN A 165 -17.26 25.42 -21.63
CA GLN A 165 -18.07 26.13 -22.63
C GLN A 165 -19.56 25.78 -22.51
N THR A 166 -19.88 24.56 -22.09
CA THR A 166 -21.26 24.12 -21.82
C THR A 166 -21.85 24.90 -20.66
N SER A 167 -21.11 25.04 -19.56
CA SER A 167 -21.53 25.80 -18.38
C SER A 167 -21.72 27.30 -18.72
N ARG A 168 -20.85 27.88 -19.55
CA ARG A 168 -21.03 29.25 -20.07
C ARG A 168 -22.33 29.41 -20.88
N ARG A 169 -22.64 28.44 -21.74
CA ARG A 169 -23.90 28.44 -22.52
C ARG A 169 -25.13 28.32 -21.61
N GLN A 170 -25.08 27.43 -20.62
CA GLN A 170 -26.16 27.27 -19.63
C GLN A 170 -26.40 28.57 -18.85
N LEU A 171 -25.35 29.28 -18.47
CA LEU A 171 -25.45 30.59 -17.84
C LEU A 171 -26.15 31.61 -18.77
N GLY A 172 -25.74 31.68 -20.04
CA GLY A 172 -26.36 32.56 -21.03
C GLY A 172 -27.85 32.24 -21.26
N ASP A 173 -28.20 30.97 -21.38
CA ASP A 173 -29.58 30.52 -21.52
C ASP A 173 -30.42 30.83 -20.28
N TRP A 174 -29.84 30.68 -19.08
CA TRP A 174 -30.50 31.05 -17.84
C TRP A 174 -30.71 32.57 -17.77
N ILE A 175 -29.70 33.41 -18.03
CA ILE A 175 -29.85 34.88 -18.07
C ILE A 175 -30.93 35.27 -19.07
N TRP A 176 -30.89 34.72 -20.28
CA TRP A 176 -31.91 34.96 -21.30
C TRP A 176 -33.31 34.60 -20.80
N SER A 177 -33.46 33.49 -20.07
CA SER A 177 -34.76 33.08 -19.51
C SER A 177 -35.33 34.07 -18.50
N GLN A 178 -34.46 34.79 -17.76
CA GLN A 178 -34.87 35.78 -16.76
C GLN A 178 -35.24 37.14 -17.36
N LEU A 179 -34.86 37.42 -18.62
CA LEU A 179 -35.16 38.70 -19.24
C LEU A 179 -36.66 38.85 -19.55
N PRO A 180 -37.28 40.00 -19.19
CA PRO A 180 -38.63 40.35 -19.61
C PRO A 180 -38.76 40.38 -21.14
N THR A 181 -39.96 40.11 -21.67
CA THR A 181 -40.23 40.10 -23.12
C THR A 181 -39.80 41.39 -23.81
N ALA A 182 -40.02 42.55 -23.17
CA ALA A 182 -39.61 43.84 -23.72
C ALA A 182 -38.09 43.96 -23.90
N ALA A 183 -37.29 43.45 -22.97
CA ALA A 183 -35.83 43.46 -23.08
C ALA A 183 -35.33 42.53 -24.19
N LYS A 184 -35.98 41.37 -24.37
CA LYS A 184 -35.68 40.41 -25.45
C LYS A 184 -35.93 40.97 -26.85
N MET A 185 -36.73 42.04 -26.99
CA MET A 185 -36.94 42.72 -28.28
C MET A 185 -35.81 43.70 -28.64
N ILE A 186 -35.00 44.12 -27.65
CA ILE A 186 -33.96 45.14 -27.82
C ILE A 186 -32.57 44.51 -27.82
N VAL A 187 -32.39 43.44 -27.04
CA VAL A 187 -31.12 42.72 -26.89
C VAL A 187 -31.19 41.39 -27.61
N ASP A 188 -30.20 41.11 -28.46
CA ASP A 188 -30.11 39.81 -29.13
C ASP A 188 -29.50 38.74 -28.20
N ARG A 189 -29.71 37.48 -28.57
CA ARG A 189 -29.23 36.34 -27.78
C ARG A 189 -27.70 36.26 -27.76
N GLU A 190 -27.05 36.76 -28.81
CA GLU A 190 -25.59 36.78 -28.94
C GLU A 190 -24.93 37.77 -27.97
N ALA A 191 -25.46 38.99 -27.82
CA ALA A 191 -24.99 39.93 -26.82
C ALA A 191 -25.16 39.37 -25.39
N VAL A 192 -26.27 38.67 -25.11
CA VAL A 192 -26.45 38.01 -23.82
C VAL A 192 -25.45 36.88 -23.62
N ALA A 193 -25.12 36.11 -24.66
CA ALA A 193 -24.09 35.08 -24.57
C ALA A 193 -22.69 35.67 -24.31
N THR A 194 -22.35 36.79 -24.95
CA THR A 194 -21.09 37.53 -24.71
C THR A 194 -21.03 38.04 -23.28
N LEU A 195 -22.10 38.69 -22.80
CA LEU A 195 -22.20 39.18 -21.43
C LEU A 195 -22.14 38.05 -20.40
N ALA A 196 -22.75 36.89 -20.69
CA ALA A 196 -22.62 35.69 -19.86
C ALA A 196 -21.19 35.16 -19.82
N GLY A 197 -20.45 35.26 -20.95
CA GLY A 197 -19.03 34.92 -21.01
C GLY A 197 -18.17 35.83 -20.13
N GLU A 198 -18.37 37.14 -20.20
CA GLU A 198 -17.67 38.13 -19.37
C GLU A 198 -18.01 37.98 -17.89
N LEU A 199 -19.29 37.77 -17.57
CA LEU A 199 -19.75 37.50 -16.21
C LEU A 199 -19.15 36.20 -15.69
N ALA A 200 -19.11 35.14 -16.49
CA ALA A 200 -18.43 33.90 -16.14
C ALA A 200 -16.97 34.17 -15.80
N ASP A 201 -16.22 34.90 -16.63
CA ASP A 201 -14.82 35.23 -16.36
C ASP A 201 -14.64 36.07 -15.09
N GLN A 202 -15.56 37.00 -14.82
CA GLN A 202 -15.55 37.77 -13.59
C GLN A 202 -15.85 36.91 -12.36
N LEU A 203 -16.86 36.03 -12.44
CA LEU A 203 -17.19 35.06 -11.40
C LEU A 203 -16.01 34.13 -11.15
N MET A 204 -15.29 33.68 -12.19
CA MET A 204 -14.10 32.85 -12.05
C MET A 204 -12.98 33.57 -11.30
N ARG A 205 -12.72 34.84 -11.63
CA ARG A 205 -11.70 35.64 -10.91
C ARG A 205 -12.08 35.87 -9.44
N GLN A 206 -13.36 36.13 -9.17
CA GLN A 206 -13.86 36.31 -7.80
C GLN A 206 -13.85 34.99 -7.03
N ALA A 207 -14.31 33.91 -7.65
CA ALA A 207 -14.32 32.58 -7.07
C ALA A 207 -12.91 32.09 -6.75
N ALA A 208 -11.92 32.34 -7.62
CA ALA A 208 -10.52 32.03 -7.34
C ALA A 208 -10.03 32.72 -6.06
N GLY A 209 -10.30 34.02 -5.92
CA GLY A 209 -9.90 34.78 -4.73
C GLY A 209 -10.64 34.35 -3.46
N LEU A 210 -11.91 33.96 -3.56
CA LEU A 210 -12.70 33.46 -2.42
C LEU A 210 -12.32 32.01 -2.03
N LEU A 211 -12.06 31.16 -3.02
CA LEU A 211 -11.57 29.78 -2.83
C LEU A 211 -10.24 29.76 -2.08
N GLU A 212 -9.34 30.66 -2.45
CA GLU A 212 -8.01 30.77 -1.86
C GLU A 212 -8.04 31.34 -0.43
N ARG A 213 -9.02 32.19 -0.10
CA ARG A 213 -9.07 32.90 1.20
C ARG A 213 -9.98 32.25 2.23
N ASP A 214 -11.19 31.87 1.83
CA ASP A 214 -12.29 31.64 2.79
C ASP A 214 -12.96 30.27 2.58
N LEU A 215 -13.09 29.80 1.34
CA LEU A 215 -13.99 28.68 1.04
C LEU A 215 -13.52 27.35 1.65
N LEU A 216 -12.22 27.11 1.72
CA LEU A 216 -11.71 25.86 2.30
C LEU A 216 -11.68 25.86 3.83
N ASP A 217 -11.71 27.03 4.47
CA ASP A 217 -11.85 27.15 5.92
C ASP A 217 -13.33 27.03 6.33
N ASP A 218 -14.23 27.64 5.55
CA ASP A 218 -15.69 27.65 5.83
C ASP A 218 -16.42 26.37 5.41
N LEU A 219 -16.03 25.73 4.29
CA LEU A 219 -16.59 24.43 3.88
C LEU A 219 -16.06 23.28 4.73
N GLY A 220 -15.02 23.53 5.53
CA GLY A 220 -14.28 22.52 6.27
C GLY A 220 -13.62 21.52 5.33
N GLU A 221 -13.48 20.29 5.83
CA GLU A 221 -12.86 19.19 5.09
C GLU A 221 -13.87 18.60 4.08
N LEU A 222 -13.68 18.89 2.79
CA LEU A 222 -14.59 18.44 1.71
C LEU A 222 -14.52 16.93 1.47
N ALA A 223 -13.36 16.36 1.74
CA ALA A 223 -13.08 14.95 1.59
C ALA A 223 -11.91 14.59 2.53
N ARG A 224 -12.13 13.63 3.42
CA ARG A 224 -11.06 12.93 4.15
C ARG A 224 -11.04 11.49 3.72
N PHE A 225 -9.85 10.97 3.46
CA PHE A 225 -9.63 9.55 3.67
C PHE A 225 -8.34 9.36 4.45
N GLU A 226 -8.38 8.38 5.32
CA GLU A 226 -7.30 7.99 6.19
C GLU A 226 -7.10 6.51 6.00
N PHE A 227 -5.83 6.12 5.94
CA PHE A 227 -5.43 4.74 5.79
C PHE A 227 -4.41 4.44 6.87
N ASP A 228 -4.85 3.69 7.86
CA ASP A 228 -4.03 3.25 8.96
C ASP A 228 -3.44 1.89 8.62
N LEU A 229 -2.12 1.82 8.67
CA LEU A 229 -1.39 0.58 8.56
C LEU A 229 -1.38 -0.12 9.92
N PRO A 230 -1.28 -1.46 9.96
CA PRO A 230 -1.14 -2.17 11.23
C PRO A 230 0.03 -1.62 12.04
N GLU A 231 -0.22 -1.23 13.30
CA GLU A 231 0.75 -0.62 14.21
C GLU A 231 2.00 -1.49 14.40
N GLU A 232 1.88 -2.80 14.19
CA GLU A 232 2.96 -3.74 14.35
C GLU A 232 3.89 -3.83 13.13
N LEU A 233 3.63 -3.06 12.07
CA LEU A 233 4.55 -2.91 10.95
C LEU A 233 5.59 -1.83 11.29
N PRO A 234 6.88 -2.19 11.36
CA PRO A 234 7.92 -1.23 11.73
C PRO A 234 8.28 -0.35 10.51
N ILE A 235 7.40 0.59 10.19
CA ILE A 235 7.51 1.48 9.04
C ILE A 235 8.57 2.55 9.32
N SER A 236 9.43 2.81 8.35
CA SER A 236 10.47 3.84 8.41
C SER A 236 10.24 4.97 7.42
N GLN A 237 9.52 4.70 6.33
CA GLN A 237 9.22 5.68 5.30
C GLN A 237 7.91 5.35 4.59
N LEU A 238 7.14 6.40 4.31
CA LEU A 238 5.95 6.37 3.45
C LEU A 238 6.16 7.34 2.28
N ALA A 239 5.65 6.97 1.12
CA ALA A 239 5.62 7.83 -0.05
C ALA A 239 4.32 7.62 -0.82
N VAL A 240 3.78 8.69 -1.39
CA VAL A 240 2.55 8.64 -2.19
C VAL A 240 2.86 9.01 -3.64
N VAL A 241 2.32 8.22 -4.56
CA VAL A 241 2.45 8.43 -6.00
C VAL A 241 1.05 8.37 -6.63
N ALA A 242 0.56 9.53 -7.09
CA ALA A 242 -0.71 9.67 -7.78
C ALA A 242 -0.54 9.42 -9.29
N GLY A 243 -0.77 8.17 -9.73
CA GLY A 243 -0.76 7.79 -11.14
C GLY A 243 -2.06 8.12 -11.86
N ASP A 244 -2.20 7.72 -13.12
CA ASP A 244 -3.36 8.08 -13.95
C ASP A 244 -4.71 7.57 -13.41
N ARG A 245 -4.70 6.40 -12.77
CA ARG A 245 -5.91 5.72 -12.26
C ARG A 245 -5.81 5.27 -10.81
N TYR A 246 -4.61 5.23 -10.25
CA TYR A 246 -4.36 4.62 -8.96
C TYR A 246 -3.55 5.55 -8.08
N LEU A 247 -3.90 5.59 -6.81
CA LEU A 247 -3.06 6.11 -5.74
C LEU A 247 -2.18 4.98 -5.24
N ASN A 248 -0.87 5.10 -5.37
CA ASN A 248 0.08 4.15 -4.80
C ASN A 248 0.66 4.71 -3.51
N ILE A 249 0.53 3.94 -2.43
CA ILE A 249 1.18 4.19 -1.15
C ILE A 249 2.34 3.22 -1.06
N ASN A 250 3.56 3.75 -1.16
CA ASN A 250 4.80 2.99 -1.11
C ASN A 250 5.36 3.04 0.31
N LEU A 251 5.76 1.88 0.82
CA LEU A 251 6.22 1.73 2.19
C LEU A 251 7.62 1.16 2.23
N ARG A 252 8.41 1.63 3.20
CA ARG A 252 9.67 0.99 3.59
C ARG A 252 9.64 0.75 5.09
N THR A 253 10.19 -0.38 5.48
CA THR A 253 10.29 -0.80 6.89
C THR A 253 11.69 -0.51 7.42
N SER A 254 11.86 -0.50 8.74
CA SER A 254 13.18 -0.51 9.40
C SER A 254 13.81 -1.92 9.43
N LEU A 255 13.06 -2.94 9.02
CA LEU A 255 13.58 -4.29 8.80
C LEU A 255 14.60 -4.31 7.67
N ARG A 256 15.55 -5.25 7.76
CA ARG A 256 16.55 -5.49 6.73
C ARG A 256 15.91 -6.22 5.56
N VAL A 257 15.79 -5.51 4.46
CA VAL A 257 15.24 -5.99 3.18
C VAL A 257 16.30 -5.67 2.14
N ALA A 258 16.95 -6.71 1.59
CA ALA A 258 18.02 -6.50 0.63
C ALA A 258 17.45 -6.01 -0.70
N HIS A 259 16.33 -6.61 -1.13
CA HIS A 259 15.68 -6.30 -2.40
C HIS A 259 14.23 -5.84 -2.18
N GLY A 260 13.96 -4.57 -2.50
CA GLY A 260 12.60 -4.05 -2.51
C GLY A 260 11.82 -4.48 -3.75
N LEU A 261 10.59 -4.00 -3.86
CA LEU A 261 9.76 -4.15 -5.05
C LEU A 261 10.48 -3.64 -6.29
N ALA A 262 10.21 -4.28 -7.44
CA ALA A 262 10.76 -3.85 -8.71
C ALA A 262 10.36 -2.38 -9.02
N PRO A 263 11.30 -1.55 -9.52
CA PRO A 263 11.03 -0.15 -9.84
C PRO A 263 10.01 -0.04 -10.98
N ASP A 264 9.25 1.05 -10.99
CA ASP A 264 8.32 1.43 -12.07
C ASP A 264 7.21 0.43 -12.41
N GLN A 265 7.09 -0.66 -11.64
CA GLN A 265 5.97 -1.57 -11.84
C GLN A 265 4.75 -0.93 -11.20
N GLY A 266 3.76 -0.64 -12.05
CA GLY A 266 2.42 -0.29 -11.60
C GLY A 266 1.73 -1.48 -10.96
N ARG A 267 0.43 -1.63 -11.23
CA ARG A 267 -0.28 -2.83 -10.80
C ARG A 267 0.24 -4.06 -11.55
N VAL A 268 0.05 -5.23 -10.94
CA VAL A 268 0.37 -6.51 -11.57
C VAL A 268 -0.84 -6.90 -12.41
N ASP A 269 -0.58 -7.33 -13.64
CA ASP A 269 -1.63 -7.74 -14.57
C ASP A 269 -2.39 -8.97 -14.08
N GLY A 270 -3.60 -9.18 -14.59
CA GLY A 270 -4.44 -10.35 -14.27
C GLY A 270 -5.33 -10.17 -13.03
N MET A 271 -5.15 -9.11 -12.23
CA MET A 271 -6.10 -8.76 -11.18
C MET A 271 -7.20 -7.83 -11.68
N HIS A 272 -8.41 -7.96 -11.11
CA HIS A 272 -9.51 -7.07 -11.45
C HIS A 272 -9.16 -5.60 -11.14
N PRO A 273 -9.41 -4.66 -12.07
CA PRO A 273 -8.92 -3.28 -11.95
C PRO A 273 -9.46 -2.50 -10.75
N ASN A 274 -10.64 -2.87 -10.24
CA ASN A 274 -11.25 -2.20 -9.09
C ASN A 274 -10.88 -2.82 -7.72
N LEU A 275 -10.00 -3.82 -7.68
CA LEU A 275 -9.46 -4.32 -6.41
C LEU A 275 -8.37 -3.38 -5.92
N ILE A 276 -8.26 -3.17 -4.61
CA ILE A 276 -7.04 -2.58 -4.03
C ILE A 276 -5.94 -3.64 -4.17
N GLN A 277 -4.77 -3.28 -4.68
CA GLN A 277 -3.68 -4.24 -4.83
C GLN A 277 -2.59 -3.96 -3.81
N VAL A 278 -2.26 -4.95 -2.99
CA VAL A 278 -1.11 -4.91 -2.09
C VAL A 278 -0.01 -5.75 -2.71
N ARG A 279 1.17 -5.15 -2.89
CA ARG A 279 2.40 -5.82 -3.33
C ARG A 279 3.39 -5.81 -2.19
N LEU A 280 4.08 -6.92 -2.00
CA LEU A 280 5.12 -7.08 -0.99
C LEU A 280 6.30 -7.82 -1.64
N SER A 281 7.52 -7.29 -1.53
CA SER A 281 8.68 -8.05 -2.01
C SER A 281 8.88 -9.29 -1.14
N GLY A 282 9.37 -10.37 -1.73
CA GLY A 282 9.61 -11.62 -1.02
C GLY A 282 10.58 -11.46 0.14
N ASP A 283 11.65 -10.69 -0.04
CA ASP A 283 12.58 -10.29 1.02
C ASP A 283 11.85 -9.57 2.17
N ALA A 284 10.93 -8.65 1.84
CA ALA A 284 10.15 -7.94 2.85
C ALA A 284 9.18 -8.89 3.58
N ALA A 285 8.58 -9.85 2.88
CA ALA A 285 7.75 -10.88 3.49
C ALA A 285 8.55 -11.76 4.46
N ALA A 286 9.73 -12.24 4.06
CA ALA A 286 10.63 -13.00 4.93
C ALA A 286 11.08 -12.17 6.14
N ALA A 287 11.44 -10.89 5.93
CA ALA A 287 11.82 -9.99 7.01
C ALA A 287 10.67 -9.78 8.02
N LEU A 288 9.44 -9.57 7.54
CA LEU A 288 8.24 -9.46 8.37
C LEU A 288 7.95 -10.74 9.15
N ALA A 289 8.08 -11.92 8.52
CA ALA A 289 7.91 -13.20 9.20
C ALA A 289 8.93 -13.37 10.34
N ASN A 290 10.21 -13.09 10.10
CA ASN A 290 11.24 -13.13 11.14
C ASN A 290 11.02 -12.10 12.25
N HIS A 291 10.47 -10.93 11.91
CA HIS A 291 10.06 -9.96 12.93
C HIS A 291 8.91 -10.50 13.78
N ALA A 292 7.87 -11.08 13.17
CA ALA A 292 6.76 -11.70 13.89
C ALA A 292 7.22 -12.89 14.77
N ILE A 293 8.20 -13.67 14.33
CA ILE A 293 8.85 -14.71 15.16
C ILE A 293 9.48 -14.10 16.41
N ARG A 294 10.24 -13.00 16.26
CA ARG A 294 10.86 -12.31 17.40
C ARG A 294 9.86 -11.71 18.38
N GLU A 295 8.78 -11.15 17.88
CA GLU A 295 7.69 -10.61 18.70
C GLU A 295 6.82 -11.72 19.32
N GLY A 296 7.13 -13.00 19.07
CA GLY A 296 6.38 -14.14 19.61
C GLY A 296 5.00 -14.37 18.98
N ARG A 297 4.70 -13.67 17.88
CA ARG A 297 3.45 -13.85 17.11
C ARG A 297 3.46 -15.10 16.25
N ILE A 298 4.65 -15.51 15.79
CA ILE A 298 4.91 -16.80 15.16
C ILE A 298 5.83 -17.59 16.09
N PRO A 299 5.57 -18.89 16.35
CA PRO A 299 6.44 -19.72 17.16
C PRO A 299 7.88 -19.75 16.61
N GLU A 300 8.86 -19.42 17.44
CA GLU A 300 10.29 -19.52 17.09
C GLU A 300 10.78 -20.97 17.08
N ARG A 301 10.17 -21.82 17.92
CA ARG A 301 10.57 -23.20 18.16
C ARG A 301 9.49 -24.19 17.76
N TRP A 302 9.96 -25.30 17.20
CA TRP A 302 9.15 -26.37 16.62
C TRP A 302 9.71 -27.74 17.01
N THR A 303 8.84 -28.74 17.10
CA THR A 303 9.22 -30.14 17.27
C THR A 303 9.84 -30.70 15.99
N LEU A 304 10.46 -31.89 16.06
CA LEU A 304 10.98 -32.57 14.86
C LEU A 304 9.88 -32.98 13.87
N ASP A 305 8.64 -33.10 14.35
CA ASP A 305 7.46 -33.41 13.54
C ASP A 305 6.85 -32.14 12.90
N GLY A 306 7.39 -30.95 13.20
CA GLY A 306 6.92 -29.68 12.63
C GLY A 306 5.71 -29.10 13.35
N GLU A 307 5.54 -29.40 14.64
CA GLU A 307 4.51 -28.77 15.48
C GLU A 307 5.11 -27.61 16.29
N PRO A 308 4.39 -26.50 16.49
CA PRO A 308 4.89 -25.37 17.26
C PRO A 308 4.96 -25.74 18.75
N ASP A 309 6.14 -25.59 19.36
CA ASP A 309 6.36 -25.89 20.78
C ASP A 309 7.42 -24.93 21.34
N PRO A 310 7.13 -24.15 22.40
CA PRO A 310 8.12 -23.31 23.07
C PRO A 310 9.38 -24.07 23.56
N ARG A 311 9.26 -25.39 23.77
CA ARG A 311 10.36 -26.31 24.14
C ARG A 311 10.86 -27.15 22.96
N GLY A 312 10.33 -26.91 21.76
CA GLY A 312 10.73 -27.57 20.54
C GLY A 312 12.23 -27.49 20.30
N GLU A 313 12.77 -28.54 19.68
CA GLU A 313 14.21 -28.72 19.48
C GLU A 313 14.76 -27.97 18.26
N VAL A 314 13.86 -27.49 17.38
CA VAL A 314 14.19 -26.86 16.11
C VAL A 314 13.79 -25.40 16.15
N TYR A 315 14.75 -24.52 15.88
CA TYR A 315 14.52 -23.11 15.62
C TYR A 315 14.19 -22.90 14.15
N ALA A 316 13.19 -22.07 13.87
CA ALA A 316 12.80 -21.73 12.50
C ALA A 316 13.13 -20.26 12.16
N GLY A 317 13.48 -20.04 10.89
CA GLY A 317 13.65 -18.71 10.30
C GLY A 317 13.29 -18.73 8.82
N VAL A 318 12.90 -17.58 8.29
CA VAL A 318 12.43 -17.46 6.90
C VAL A 318 13.42 -16.64 6.09
N GLY A 319 13.76 -17.09 4.89
CA GLY A 319 14.60 -16.37 3.93
C GLY A 319 13.88 -16.24 2.59
N TRP A 320 14.42 -15.39 1.72
CA TRP A 320 14.00 -15.28 0.33
C TRP A 320 15.23 -15.21 -0.57
N ALA A 321 15.29 -16.09 -1.56
CA ALA A 321 16.39 -16.22 -2.51
C ALA A 321 15.93 -15.67 -3.88
N GLU A 322 16.06 -14.36 -4.05
CA GLU A 322 15.66 -13.63 -5.26
C GLU A 322 16.24 -14.25 -6.54
N GLY A 323 15.46 -14.22 -7.62
CA GLY A 323 15.90 -14.67 -8.94
C GLY A 323 16.02 -16.19 -9.08
N THR A 324 15.54 -16.95 -8.09
CA THR A 324 15.48 -18.42 -8.15
C THR A 324 14.05 -18.91 -8.36
N PRO A 325 13.82 -20.06 -9.04
CA PRO A 325 12.47 -20.62 -9.21
C PRO A 325 11.81 -21.09 -7.91
N ALA A 326 12.57 -21.25 -6.83
CA ALA A 326 12.10 -21.70 -5.52
C ALA A 326 12.59 -20.73 -4.44
N PRO A 327 12.10 -19.48 -4.45
CA PRO A 327 12.72 -18.39 -3.72
C PRO A 327 12.42 -18.45 -2.22
N LEU A 328 11.35 -19.10 -1.77
CA LEU A 328 11.04 -19.19 -0.34
C LEU A 328 12.03 -20.13 0.36
N GLU A 329 12.76 -19.62 1.35
CA GLU A 329 13.67 -20.39 2.18
C GLU A 329 13.13 -20.56 3.60
N ILE A 330 13.25 -21.77 4.13
CA ILE A 330 12.98 -22.06 5.54
C ILE A 330 14.24 -22.65 6.14
N HIS A 331 14.80 -21.92 7.09
CA HIS A 331 15.98 -22.32 7.82
C HIS A 331 15.56 -23.00 9.13
N LEU A 332 16.08 -24.20 9.35
CA LEU A 332 15.79 -25.01 10.52
C LEU A 332 17.10 -25.31 11.25
N TRP A 333 17.23 -24.85 12.49
CA TRP A 333 18.41 -25.09 13.33
C TRP A 333 18.08 -25.94 14.55
N LYS A 334 18.77 -27.07 14.69
CA LYS A 334 18.86 -27.81 15.94
C LYS A 334 20.19 -27.47 16.61
N LEU A 335 20.15 -26.76 17.74
CA LEU A 335 21.32 -26.19 18.39
C LEU A 335 21.93 -27.09 19.48
N ASP A 336 21.15 -28.03 20.01
CA ASP A 336 21.51 -28.88 21.14
C ASP A 336 21.58 -30.35 20.70
N SER A 337 22.71 -31.03 20.96
CA SER A 337 22.96 -32.46 20.65
C SER A 337 22.66 -32.89 19.19
N ASP A 338 23.61 -33.51 18.48
CA ASP A 338 23.41 -33.82 17.05
C ASP A 338 23.05 -32.54 16.22
N CYS A 339 23.81 -31.45 16.41
CA CYS A 339 23.50 -30.15 15.79
C CYS A 339 23.32 -30.22 14.28
N ALA A 340 22.33 -29.50 13.79
CA ALA A 340 21.93 -29.49 12.40
C ALA A 340 21.45 -28.10 11.97
N HIS A 341 21.79 -27.70 10.75
CA HIS A 341 21.16 -26.62 10.03
C HIS A 341 20.70 -27.15 8.69
N VAL A 342 19.40 -27.04 8.43
CA VAL A 342 18.78 -27.45 7.17
C VAL A 342 18.15 -26.22 6.54
N ILE A 343 18.38 -26.04 5.24
CA ILE A 343 17.66 -25.04 4.43
C ILE A 343 16.71 -25.79 3.51
N LEU A 344 15.42 -25.51 3.63
CA LEU A 344 14.39 -25.94 2.70
C LEU A 344 14.10 -24.81 1.73
N ARG A 345 14.07 -25.09 0.42
CA ARG A 345 13.69 -24.14 -0.63
C ARG A 345 12.46 -24.61 -1.38
N GLY A 346 11.49 -23.73 -1.56
CA GLY A 346 10.24 -24.06 -2.23
C GLY A 346 9.74 -22.94 -3.13
N GLU A 347 8.98 -23.30 -4.15
CA GLU A 347 8.16 -22.33 -4.87
C GLU A 347 7.01 -21.93 -3.94
N PRO A 348 6.85 -20.64 -3.61
CA PRO A 348 5.77 -20.16 -2.78
C PRO A 348 4.44 -20.34 -3.52
N HIS A 349 3.48 -20.94 -2.84
CA HIS A 349 2.10 -21.05 -3.27
C HIS A 349 1.25 -20.10 -2.43
N LEU A 350 0.36 -19.39 -3.11
CA LEU A 350 -0.56 -18.46 -2.47
C LEU A 350 -1.91 -18.55 -3.15
N GLU A 351 -2.91 -19.04 -2.42
CA GLU A 351 -4.24 -19.28 -2.97
C GLU A 351 -5.33 -18.91 -1.95
N LEU A 352 -6.49 -18.51 -2.45
CA LEU A 352 -7.67 -18.29 -1.62
C LEU A 352 -8.52 -19.56 -1.57
N ALA A 353 -8.52 -20.26 -0.44
CA ALA A 353 -9.35 -21.43 -0.19
C ALA A 353 -10.63 -21.02 0.55
N GLY A 354 -11.65 -20.59 -0.19
CA GLY A 354 -12.90 -20.09 0.40
C GLY A 354 -12.72 -18.71 1.04
N SER A 355 -12.75 -18.63 2.37
CA SER A 355 -12.51 -17.39 3.14
C SER A 355 -11.14 -17.36 3.82
N GLU A 356 -10.30 -18.35 3.55
CA GLU A 356 -8.96 -18.46 4.11
C GLU A 356 -7.92 -18.26 3.02
N LEU A 357 -6.84 -17.58 3.37
CA LEU A 357 -5.65 -17.49 2.54
C LEU A 357 -4.73 -18.65 2.91
N GLU A 358 -4.43 -19.50 1.94
CA GLU A 358 -3.40 -20.54 2.03
C GLU A 358 -2.08 -19.97 1.55
N LEU A 359 -1.10 -19.91 2.44
CA LEU A 359 0.29 -19.57 2.12
C LEU A 359 1.16 -20.78 2.39
N GLY A 360 1.99 -21.14 1.42
CA GLY A 360 2.80 -22.33 1.60
C GLY A 360 3.79 -22.62 0.50
N THR A 361 4.24 -23.86 0.46
CA THR A 361 4.90 -24.47 -0.68
C THR A 361 4.55 -25.95 -0.69
N GLU A 362 4.23 -26.50 -1.86
CA GLU A 362 3.84 -27.91 -1.96
C GLU A 362 5.03 -28.86 -2.08
N ARG A 363 6.20 -28.33 -2.47
CA ARG A 363 7.37 -29.14 -2.88
C ARG A 363 8.68 -28.54 -2.41
N ALA A 364 8.77 -28.14 -1.13
CA ALA A 364 10.02 -27.65 -0.56
C ALA A 364 11.09 -28.75 -0.61
N LYS A 365 12.25 -28.48 -1.20
CA LYS A 365 13.38 -29.41 -1.28
C LYS A 365 14.46 -29.00 -0.29
N VAL A 366 15.19 -30.00 0.20
CA VAL A 366 16.40 -29.75 0.99
C VAL A 366 17.49 -29.21 0.08
N GLU A 367 17.84 -27.94 0.26
CA GLU A 367 18.91 -27.27 -0.50
C GLU A 367 20.27 -27.55 0.13
N SER A 368 20.38 -27.40 1.45
CA SER A 368 21.63 -27.62 2.17
C SER A 368 21.40 -28.23 3.55
N VAL A 369 22.38 -29.04 3.99
CA VAL A 369 22.43 -29.63 5.33
C VAL A 369 23.83 -29.49 5.89
N VAL A 370 23.96 -28.77 7.00
CA VAL A 370 25.16 -28.71 7.83
C VAL A 370 24.88 -29.48 9.11
N GLY A 371 25.71 -30.46 9.46
CA GLY A 371 25.52 -31.24 10.68
C GLY A 371 26.41 -32.47 10.75
N SER A 372 26.23 -33.27 11.81
CA SER A 372 26.99 -34.52 11.99
C SER A 372 26.77 -35.49 10.82
N ALA A 373 27.69 -36.44 10.62
CA ALA A 373 27.54 -37.45 9.56
C ALA A 373 26.24 -38.27 9.72
N LYS A 374 25.82 -38.53 10.96
CA LYS A 374 24.56 -39.20 11.32
C LYS A 374 23.33 -38.42 10.85
N VAL A 375 23.32 -37.10 11.09
CA VAL A 375 22.23 -36.20 10.66
C VAL A 375 22.12 -36.15 9.14
N ARG A 376 23.26 -35.95 8.46
CA ARG A 376 23.29 -35.93 6.99
C ARG A 376 22.78 -37.25 6.42
N ALA A 377 23.29 -38.40 6.90
CA ALA A 377 22.83 -39.71 6.46
C ALA A 377 21.33 -39.93 6.72
N GLY A 378 20.82 -39.52 7.89
CA GLY A 378 19.40 -39.62 8.25
C GLY A 378 18.49 -38.82 7.31
N LEU A 379 18.88 -37.59 6.97
CA LEU A 379 18.12 -36.74 6.02
C LEU A 379 18.15 -37.30 4.59
N PHE A 380 19.30 -37.77 4.09
CA PHE A 380 19.42 -38.35 2.75
C PHE A 380 18.65 -39.68 2.57
N LEU A 381 18.44 -40.41 3.67
CA LEU A 381 17.71 -41.68 3.70
C LEU A 381 16.21 -41.50 4.03
N SER A 382 15.80 -40.35 4.56
CA SER A 382 14.39 -40.10 4.87
C SER A 382 13.59 -39.89 3.58
N LYS A 383 12.37 -40.43 3.53
CA LYS A 383 11.44 -40.22 2.41
C LYS A 383 11.02 -38.74 2.31
N THR A 384 11.07 -38.00 3.42
CA THR A 384 10.73 -36.59 3.54
C THR A 384 11.64 -35.69 2.70
N ALA A 385 12.95 -35.92 2.70
CA ALA A 385 13.88 -35.16 1.87
C ALA A 385 13.71 -35.42 0.36
N ARG A 386 13.17 -36.60 -0.02
CA ARG A 386 13.02 -37.00 -1.43
C ARG A 386 11.69 -36.62 -2.06
N ARG A 387 10.63 -36.43 -1.28
CA ARG A 387 9.28 -36.15 -1.79
C ARG A 387 8.89 -34.67 -1.75
N GLY A 388 9.71 -33.85 -1.10
CA GLY A 388 9.41 -32.47 -0.81
C GLY A 388 8.49 -32.34 0.41
N VAL A 389 8.67 -31.26 1.17
CA VAL A 389 7.82 -30.95 2.32
C VAL A 389 6.74 -29.98 1.86
N SER A 390 5.48 -30.32 2.16
CA SER A 390 4.38 -29.38 2.03
C SER A 390 4.23 -28.64 3.34
N LEU A 391 4.27 -27.32 3.28
CA LEU A 391 4.07 -26.42 4.41
C LEU A 391 2.97 -25.48 3.95
N ILE A 392 1.77 -25.62 4.50
CA ILE A 392 0.61 -24.79 4.15
C ILE A 392 0.03 -24.28 5.46
N GLU A 393 -0.04 -22.96 5.57
CA GLU A 393 -0.70 -22.25 6.66
C GLU A 393 -1.94 -21.55 6.15
N ARG A 394 -3.00 -21.58 6.95
CA ARG A 394 -4.29 -20.95 6.64
C ARG A 394 -4.52 -19.76 7.57
N THR A 395 -4.80 -18.61 7.00
CA THR A 395 -5.13 -17.40 7.76
C THR A 395 -6.43 -16.77 7.26
N ALA A 396 -7.03 -15.91 8.07
CA ALA A 396 -8.26 -15.22 7.70
C ALA A 396 -8.04 -14.39 6.43
N GLY A 397 -8.88 -14.63 5.41
CA GLY A 397 -8.88 -13.88 4.15
C GLY A 397 -9.58 -12.53 4.25
N ALA A 398 -9.84 -12.01 5.46
CA ALA A 398 -10.50 -10.73 5.66
C ALA A 398 -9.97 -10.01 6.90
N THR A 399 -9.87 -8.70 6.81
CA THR A 399 -9.55 -7.82 7.94
C THR A 399 -10.50 -6.62 7.98
N ALA A 400 -10.62 -5.97 9.13
CA ALA A 400 -11.31 -4.70 9.26
C ALA A 400 -10.30 -3.57 9.05
N ILE A 401 -10.71 -2.54 8.31
CA ILE A 401 -9.95 -1.30 8.16
C ILE A 401 -10.87 -0.13 8.48
N GLU A 402 -10.35 0.88 9.17
CA GLU A 402 -11.05 2.14 9.36
C GLU A 402 -10.72 3.05 8.18
N ILE A 403 -11.74 3.67 7.60
CA ILE A 403 -11.54 4.72 6.61
C ILE A 403 -12.48 5.87 6.95
N GLY A 404 -11.90 6.98 7.40
CA GLY A 404 -12.66 8.09 7.96
C GLY A 404 -13.44 7.63 9.20
N THR A 405 -14.77 7.74 9.17
CA THR A 405 -15.64 7.33 10.29
C THR A 405 -16.29 5.95 10.09
N GLN A 406 -15.90 5.22 9.04
CA GLN A 406 -16.51 3.96 8.66
C GLN A 406 -15.53 2.80 8.83
N THR A 407 -15.96 1.75 9.52
CA THR A 407 -15.26 0.46 9.49
C THR A 407 -15.66 -0.31 8.23
N MET A 408 -14.68 -0.66 7.41
CA MET A 408 -14.82 -1.46 6.20
C MET A 408 -14.21 -2.84 6.40
N SER A 409 -14.77 -3.86 5.77
CA SER A 409 -14.14 -5.19 5.68
C SER A 409 -13.35 -5.26 4.38
N ALA A 410 -12.03 -5.39 4.50
CA ALA A 410 -11.12 -5.67 3.40
C ALA A 410 -10.97 -7.18 3.26
N GLN A 411 -11.52 -7.76 2.20
CA GLN A 411 -11.47 -9.19 1.91
C GLN A 411 -10.47 -9.46 0.79
N ILE A 412 -9.59 -10.43 0.98
CA ILE A 412 -8.72 -10.96 -0.08
C ILE A 412 -9.62 -11.65 -1.10
N ALA A 413 -9.67 -11.08 -2.30
CA ALA A 413 -10.46 -11.58 -3.43
C ALA A 413 -9.58 -12.26 -4.49
N ALA A 414 -8.27 -12.00 -4.46
CA ALA A 414 -7.27 -12.63 -5.30
C ALA A 414 -5.93 -12.64 -4.56
N ALA A 415 -5.12 -13.66 -4.79
CA ALA A 415 -3.77 -13.75 -4.28
C ALA A 415 -2.91 -14.49 -5.30
N THR A 416 -1.67 -14.03 -5.51
CA THR A 416 -0.72 -14.69 -6.43
C THR A 416 0.70 -14.32 -6.02
N VAL A 417 1.64 -15.17 -6.43
CA VAL A 417 3.05 -14.81 -6.50
C VAL A 417 3.36 -14.38 -7.93
N ASN A 418 4.08 -13.27 -8.11
CA ASN A 418 4.55 -12.80 -9.41
C ASN A 418 6.05 -12.53 -9.35
N GLY A 419 6.85 -13.47 -9.85
CA GLY A 419 8.30 -13.45 -9.68
C GLY A 419 8.67 -13.48 -8.19
N ASP A 420 9.41 -12.47 -7.74
CA ASP A 420 9.83 -12.32 -6.34
C ASP A 420 8.86 -11.49 -5.48
N GLU A 421 7.62 -11.31 -5.95
CA GLU A 421 6.62 -10.50 -5.27
C GLU A 421 5.39 -11.30 -4.87
N ILE A 422 4.89 -11.01 -3.67
CA ILE A 422 3.57 -11.46 -3.21
C ILE A 422 2.56 -10.36 -3.55
N VAL A 423 1.48 -10.73 -4.21
CA VAL A 423 0.44 -9.80 -4.66
C VAL A 423 -0.91 -10.26 -4.13
N LEU A 424 -1.60 -9.35 -3.42
CA LEU A 424 -2.94 -9.54 -2.90
C LEU A 424 -3.91 -8.53 -3.53
N GLY A 425 -5.05 -9.00 -4.00
CA GLY A 425 -6.17 -8.19 -4.45
C GLY A 425 -7.24 -8.13 -3.38
N LEU A 426 -7.45 -6.95 -2.79
CA LEU A 426 -8.43 -6.71 -1.73
C LEU A 426 -9.71 -6.07 -2.29
N ARG A 427 -10.85 -6.56 -1.82
CA ARG A 427 -12.17 -5.97 -2.04
C ARG A 427 -12.65 -5.33 -0.75
N LEU A 428 -13.03 -4.06 -0.81
CA LEU A 428 -13.67 -3.39 0.31
C LEU A 428 -15.18 -3.62 0.28
N THR A 429 -15.73 -4.00 1.42
CA THR A 429 -17.17 -4.12 1.65
C THR A 429 -17.54 -3.44 2.96
N GLN A 430 -18.81 -3.04 3.10
CA GLN A 430 -19.27 -2.48 4.37
C GLN A 430 -19.22 -3.55 5.46
N ALA A 431 -18.47 -3.28 6.54
CA ALA A 431 -18.49 -4.17 7.70
C ALA A 431 -19.93 -4.18 8.22
N ARG A 432 -20.51 -5.38 8.37
CA ARG A 432 -21.83 -5.49 8.99
C ARG A 432 -21.70 -5.02 10.44
N PRO A 433 -22.53 -4.07 10.89
CA PRO A 433 -22.51 -3.66 12.29
C PRO A 433 -22.93 -4.87 13.15
N GLY A 434 -21.98 -5.45 13.88
CA GLY A 434 -22.23 -6.47 14.91
C GLY A 434 -22.54 -7.87 14.39
N GLY A 435 -21.50 -8.68 14.26
CA GLY A 435 -21.59 -10.12 14.49
C GLY A 435 -20.43 -10.50 15.40
N ARG A 436 -20.51 -10.11 16.68
CA ARG A 436 -19.68 -10.71 17.72
C ARG A 436 -20.24 -12.07 18.08
#